data_AF-A0A0Q5J0W5-F1
#
_entry.id   AF-A0A0Q5J0W5-F1
#
_cell.length_a   1.000
_cell.length_b   1.000
_cell.length_c   1.000
_cell.angle_alpha   90.00
_cell.angle_beta   90.00
_cell.angle_gamma   90.00
#
_symmetry.space_group_name_H-M   'P 1'
#
loop_
_entity.id
_entity.type
_entity.pdbx_description
1 polymer ?
#
loop_
_entity_poly.entity_id
_entity_poly.type
_entity_poly.pdbx_seq_one_letter_code
_entity_poly.pdbx_strand_id
1 'polypeptide(L)'
;MRAATGQVTRLVPGDVVRVLALVSVVVGTWRSGPVAAALFLLVLGGVMVPRAIAAPTWLDVTYSSTILFAAWAAQLDWYVAVSWLDVAVHAVATGLVAVLGVQALHAWGVVGRGGSRTEVALLVVGLGAVLAVLWELGEWAGNAWFDRRIQVGYDDTMGDLAAGLAGSVVVTGVVVRRP
;
A
#
# COMPACT_ATOMS: atom_id res chain seq x y z
N MET A 1 -12.81 13.37 -37.71
CA MET A 1 -12.06 12.17 -37.28
C MET A 1 -10.79 12.64 -36.57
N ARG A 2 -10.75 12.61 -35.23
CA ARG A 2 -9.52 12.90 -34.48
C ARG A 2 -8.61 11.68 -34.62
N ALA A 3 -7.44 11.87 -35.21
CA ALA A 3 -6.42 10.84 -35.26
C ALA A 3 -6.12 10.37 -33.84
N ALA A 4 -6.42 9.11 -33.55
CA ALA A 4 -5.92 8.42 -32.37
C ALA A 4 -4.41 8.29 -32.58
N THR A 5 -3.68 9.31 -32.14
CA THR A 5 -2.24 9.21 -31.92
C THR A 5 -2.07 8.13 -30.88
N GLY A 6 -1.60 6.96 -31.31
CA GLY A 6 -1.25 5.87 -30.41
C GLY A 6 -0.28 6.42 -29.38
N GLN A 7 -0.76 6.62 -28.15
CA GLN A 7 0.12 6.81 -27.01
C GLN A 7 0.91 5.50 -26.90
N VAL A 8 2.14 5.50 -27.42
CA VAL A 8 3.11 4.47 -27.08
C VAL A 8 3.18 4.49 -25.56
N THR A 9 2.71 3.41 -24.94
CA THR A 9 2.76 3.23 -23.49
C THR A 9 4.23 3.27 -23.08
N ARG A 10 4.68 4.44 -22.59
CA ARG A 10 6.04 4.56 -22.07
C ARG A 10 6.16 3.64 -20.86
N LEU A 11 7.17 2.77 -20.91
CA LEU A 11 7.60 2.01 -19.75
C LEU A 11 8.13 2.98 -18.70
N VAL A 12 7.71 2.79 -17.45
CA VAL A 12 8.21 3.52 -16.29
C VAL A 12 8.82 2.54 -15.29
N PRO A 13 9.74 2.96 -14.40
CA PRO A 13 10.38 2.05 -13.45
C PRO A 13 9.41 1.21 -12.61
N GLY A 14 8.25 1.74 -12.23
CA GLY A 14 7.21 0.99 -11.51
C GLY A 14 6.62 -0.18 -12.29
N ASP A 15 6.77 -0.23 -13.63
CA ASP A 15 6.28 -1.34 -14.45
C ASP A 15 7.05 -2.62 -14.19
N VAL A 16 8.30 -2.53 -13.74
CA VAL A 16 9.05 -3.69 -13.25
C VAL A 16 8.33 -4.30 -12.05
N VAL A 17 7.91 -3.47 -11.09
CA VAL A 17 7.20 -3.95 -9.88
C VAL A 17 5.83 -4.53 -10.23
N ARG A 18 5.13 -3.96 -11.22
CA ARG A 18 3.84 -4.50 -11.72
C ARG A 18 4.00 -5.88 -12.35
N VAL A 19 5.06 -6.07 -13.15
CA VAL A 19 5.38 -7.39 -13.70
C VAL A 19 5.71 -8.37 -12.58
N LEU A 20 6.50 -7.96 -11.57
CA LEU A 20 6.79 -8.80 -10.41
C LEU A 20 5.52 -9.14 -9.61
N ALA A 21 4.60 -8.21 -9.44
CA ALA A 21 3.30 -8.47 -8.79
C ALA A 21 2.47 -9.47 -9.60
N LEU A 22 2.40 -9.31 -10.93
CA LEU A 22 1.71 -10.26 -11.81
C LEU A 22 2.33 -11.67 -11.75
N VAL A 23 3.66 -11.77 -11.79
CA VAL A 23 4.36 -13.04 -11.60
C VAL A 23 4.07 -13.61 -10.22
N SER A 24 3.99 -12.77 -9.19
CA SER A 24 3.67 -13.20 -7.82
C SER A 24 2.26 -13.76 -7.69
N VAL A 25 1.28 -13.31 -8.49
CA VAL A 25 -0.04 -13.96 -8.57
C VAL A 25 0.14 -15.42 -9.00
N VAL A 26 0.90 -15.68 -10.07
CA VAL A 26 1.11 -17.05 -10.58
C VAL A 26 1.88 -17.90 -9.58
N VAL A 27 3.03 -17.41 -9.10
CA VAL A 27 3.92 -18.14 -8.19
C VAL A 27 3.26 -18.37 -6.83
N GLY A 28 2.64 -17.33 -6.27
CA GLY A 28 1.94 -17.40 -4.99
C GLY A 28 0.75 -18.36 -5.03
N THR A 29 -0.07 -18.30 -6.09
CA THR A 29 -1.18 -19.24 -6.28
C THR A 29 -0.68 -20.68 -6.37
N TRP A 30 0.35 -20.93 -7.18
CA TRP A 30 0.92 -22.26 -7.34
C TRP A 30 1.52 -22.82 -6.05
N ARG A 31 2.20 -21.97 -5.27
CA ARG A 31 2.89 -22.36 -4.03
C ARG A 31 1.95 -22.53 -2.84
N SER A 32 0.97 -21.63 -2.70
CA SER A 32 0.23 -21.40 -1.45
C SER A 32 -1.28 -21.40 -1.60
N GLY A 33 -1.81 -21.64 -2.82
CA GLY A 33 -3.24 -21.83 -3.05
C GLY A 33 -4.05 -20.53 -3.17
N PRO A 34 -5.39 -20.61 -3.01
CA PRO A 34 -6.31 -19.52 -3.38
C PRO A 34 -6.25 -18.28 -2.49
N VAL A 35 -5.91 -18.42 -1.20
CA VAL A 35 -5.75 -17.27 -0.30
C VAL A 35 -4.57 -16.41 -0.74
N ALA A 36 -3.44 -17.04 -1.10
CA ALA A 36 -2.29 -16.36 -1.69
C ALA A 36 -2.65 -15.69 -3.03
N ALA A 37 -3.47 -16.35 -3.85
CA ALA A 37 -3.97 -15.78 -5.10
C ALA A 37 -4.74 -14.47 -4.84
N ALA A 38 -5.65 -14.47 -3.86
CA ALA A 38 -6.41 -13.29 -3.48
C ALA A 38 -5.50 -12.16 -2.95
N LEU A 39 -4.53 -12.48 -2.09
CA LEU A 39 -3.54 -11.53 -1.59
C LEU A 39 -2.74 -10.88 -2.73
N PHE A 40 -2.17 -11.67 -3.64
CA PHE A 40 -1.38 -11.12 -4.73
C PHE A 40 -2.23 -10.42 -5.80
N LEU A 41 -3.51 -10.79 -5.98
CA LEU A 41 -4.44 -10.02 -6.81
C LEU A 41 -4.75 -8.65 -6.18
N LEU A 42 -4.90 -8.59 -4.86
CA LEU A 42 -5.04 -7.32 -4.13
C LEU A 42 -3.79 -6.45 -4.32
N VAL A 43 -2.59 -7.02 -4.16
CA VAL A 43 -1.31 -6.33 -4.42
C VAL A 43 -1.22 -5.86 -5.87
N LEU A 44 -1.57 -6.72 -6.83
CA LEU A 44 -1.58 -6.36 -8.25
C LEU A 44 -2.51 -5.18 -8.52
N GLY A 45 -3.72 -5.17 -7.95
CA GLY A 45 -4.62 -4.02 -8.01
C GLY A 45 -4.00 -2.76 -7.39
N GLY A 46 -3.38 -2.89 -6.21
CA GLY A 46 -2.70 -1.81 -5.49
C GLY A 46 -1.59 -1.15 -6.32
N VAL A 47 -0.69 -1.94 -6.90
CA VAL A 47 0.44 -1.41 -7.72
C VAL A 47 -0.02 -0.76 -9.03
N MET A 48 -1.29 -0.93 -9.44
CA MET A 48 -1.87 -0.21 -10.56
C MET A 48 -2.35 1.20 -10.20
N VAL A 49 -2.62 1.49 -8.91
CA VAL A 49 -3.10 2.81 -8.45
C VAL A 49 -2.12 3.94 -8.81
N PRO A 50 -0.81 3.85 -8.53
CA PRO A 50 0.13 4.92 -8.91
C PRO A 50 0.14 5.22 -10.42
N ARG A 51 -0.03 4.19 -11.25
CA ARG A 51 -0.12 4.35 -12.72
C ARG A 51 -1.41 5.05 -13.13
N ALA A 52 -2.53 4.67 -12.54
CA ALA A 52 -3.84 5.24 -12.84
C ALA A 52 -3.90 6.74 -12.52
N ILE A 53 -3.17 7.20 -11.50
CA ILE A 53 -3.15 8.60 -11.08
C ILE A 53 -1.90 9.37 -11.56
N ALA A 54 -1.06 8.75 -12.39
CA ALA A 54 0.22 9.30 -12.85
C ALA A 54 1.11 9.83 -11.70
N ALA A 55 1.22 9.03 -10.62
CA ALA A 55 2.03 9.36 -9.45
C ALA A 55 3.52 9.56 -9.82
N PRO A 56 4.26 10.39 -9.05
CA PRO A 56 5.69 10.57 -9.28
C PRO A 56 6.45 9.26 -9.08
N THR A 57 7.48 9.03 -9.90
CA THR A 57 8.21 7.75 -9.96
C THR A 57 8.73 7.26 -8.61
N TRP A 58 9.22 8.16 -7.76
CA TRP A 58 9.71 7.78 -6.44
C TRP A 58 8.59 7.14 -5.60
N LEU A 59 7.39 7.73 -5.61
CA LEU A 59 6.25 7.25 -4.83
C LEU A 59 5.73 5.95 -5.41
N ASP A 60 5.62 5.86 -6.74
CA ASP A 60 5.21 4.63 -7.44
C ASP A 60 6.10 3.45 -7.05
N VAL A 61 7.42 3.60 -7.20
CA VAL A 61 8.37 2.51 -6.92
C VAL A 61 8.40 2.17 -5.43
N THR A 62 8.48 3.15 -4.52
CA THR A 62 8.56 2.86 -3.09
C THR A 62 7.29 2.22 -2.57
N TYR A 63 6.11 2.78 -2.90
CA TYR A 63 4.82 2.23 -2.50
C TYR A 63 4.65 0.80 -3.03
N SER A 64 4.84 0.62 -4.35
CA SER A 64 4.58 -0.66 -5.01
C SER A 64 5.53 -1.74 -4.52
N SER A 65 6.80 -1.40 -4.28
CA SER A 65 7.78 -2.35 -3.74
C SER A 65 7.48 -2.72 -2.29
N THR A 66 7.03 -1.76 -1.48
CA THR A 66 6.65 -2.01 -0.08
C THR A 66 5.46 -2.96 0.02
N ILE A 67 4.38 -2.74 -0.72
CA ILE A 67 3.20 -3.63 -0.63
C ILE A 67 3.48 -5.03 -1.20
N LEU A 68 4.34 -5.13 -2.22
CA LEU A 68 4.78 -6.41 -2.75
C LEU A 68 5.68 -7.16 -1.76
N PHE A 69 6.60 -6.44 -1.10
CA PHE A 69 7.44 -6.98 -0.05
C PHE A 69 6.59 -7.48 1.12
N ALA A 70 5.61 -6.68 1.58
CA ALA A 70 4.72 -7.03 2.68
C ALA A 70 3.98 -8.35 2.41
N ALA A 71 3.43 -8.51 1.20
CA ALA A 71 2.73 -9.72 0.81
C ALA A 71 3.64 -10.97 0.81
N TRP A 72 4.88 -10.85 0.32
CA TRP A 72 5.84 -11.95 0.39
C TRP A 72 6.33 -12.24 1.81
N ALA A 73 6.54 -11.21 2.62
CA ALA A 73 6.93 -11.35 4.02
C ALA A 73 5.87 -12.12 4.82
N ALA A 74 4.59 -11.77 4.63
CA ALA A 74 3.46 -12.52 5.18
C ALA A 74 3.43 -13.96 4.64
N GLN A 75 3.52 -14.14 3.33
CA GLN A 75 3.37 -15.45 2.69
C GLN A 75 4.49 -16.46 3.05
N LEU A 76 5.66 -15.95 3.44
CA LEU A 76 6.83 -16.76 3.81
C LEU A 76 7.08 -16.78 5.33
N ASP A 77 6.11 -16.33 6.13
CA ASP A 77 6.17 -16.26 7.60
C ASP A 77 7.39 -15.47 8.12
N TRP A 78 7.84 -14.44 7.40
CA TRP A 78 8.98 -13.62 7.82
C TRP A 78 8.68 -12.78 9.06
N TYR A 79 7.44 -12.37 9.25
CA TYR A 79 6.99 -11.67 10.44
C TYR A 79 7.07 -12.54 11.70
N VAL A 80 6.86 -13.85 11.57
CA VAL A 80 7.10 -14.81 12.65
C VAL A 80 8.60 -14.98 12.91
N ALA A 81 9.41 -15.03 11.86
CA ALA A 81 10.87 -15.18 11.97
C ALA A 81 11.57 -13.93 12.52
N VAL A 82 11.03 -12.73 12.24
CA VAL A 82 11.60 -11.43 12.60
C VAL A 82 10.48 -10.56 13.20
N SER A 83 10.33 -10.64 14.52
CA SER A 83 9.16 -10.11 15.24
C SER A 83 8.91 -8.59 15.12
N TRP A 84 9.93 -7.79 14.80
CA TRP A 84 9.77 -6.34 14.62
C TRP A 84 9.41 -5.96 13.18
N LEU A 85 9.55 -6.90 12.23
CA LEU A 85 9.41 -6.61 10.81
C LEU A 85 7.99 -6.18 10.46
N ASP A 86 6.99 -6.82 11.07
CA ASP A 86 5.58 -6.55 10.79
C ASP A 86 5.21 -5.11 11.14
N VAL A 87 5.48 -4.72 12.39
CA VAL A 87 5.34 -3.35 12.90
C VAL A 87 6.06 -2.32 12.01
N ALA A 88 7.28 -2.64 11.54
CA ALA A 88 8.02 -1.76 10.65
C ALA A 88 7.36 -1.64 9.26
N VAL A 89 6.83 -2.73 8.72
CA VAL A 89 6.06 -2.73 7.47
C VAL A 89 4.77 -1.95 7.64
N HIS A 90 4.02 -2.13 8.73
CA HIS A 90 2.81 -1.36 9.03
C HIS A 90 3.08 0.14 9.06
N ALA A 91 4.17 0.58 9.71
CA ALA A 91 4.57 1.98 9.70
C ALA A 91 4.85 2.50 8.28
N VAL A 92 5.71 1.81 7.52
CA VAL A 92 6.15 2.28 6.20
C VAL A 92 5.02 2.20 5.17
N ALA A 93 4.34 1.06 5.10
CA ALA A 93 3.26 0.81 4.16
C ALA A 93 2.09 1.77 4.40
N THR A 94 1.61 1.91 5.64
CA THR A 94 0.48 2.80 5.94
C THR A 94 0.79 4.24 5.56
N GLY A 95 1.98 4.74 5.90
CA GLY A 95 2.38 6.09 5.51
C GLY A 95 2.39 6.29 3.98
N LEU A 96 2.97 5.35 3.23
CA LEU A 96 3.00 5.41 1.76
C LEU A 96 1.59 5.31 1.15
N VAL A 97 0.75 4.40 1.65
CA VAL A 97 -0.65 4.24 1.21
C VAL A 97 -1.44 5.51 1.48
N ALA A 98 -1.25 6.14 2.64
CA ALA A 98 -1.91 7.40 2.98
C ALA A 98 -1.54 8.54 2.03
N VAL A 99 -0.24 8.71 1.74
CA VAL A 99 0.23 9.71 0.77
C VAL A 99 -0.33 9.43 -0.63
N LEU A 100 -0.27 8.18 -1.08
CA LEU A 100 -0.83 7.79 -2.37
C LEU A 100 -2.35 8.02 -2.42
N GLY A 101 -3.06 7.71 -1.34
CA GLY A 101 -4.50 7.90 -1.20
C GLY A 101 -4.88 9.38 -1.30
N VAL A 102 -4.18 10.27 -0.61
CA VAL A 102 -4.40 11.72 -0.76
C VAL A 102 -4.13 12.19 -2.20
N GLN A 103 -3.07 11.69 -2.84
CA GLN A 103 -2.79 12.00 -4.24
C GLN A 103 -3.87 11.47 -5.19
N ALA A 104 -4.46 10.31 -4.90
CA ALA A 104 -5.59 9.76 -5.64
C ALA A 104 -6.85 10.61 -5.46
N LEU A 105 -7.17 11.03 -4.23
CA LEU A 105 -8.27 11.95 -3.96
C LEU A 105 -8.11 13.28 -4.70
N HIS A 106 -6.90 13.81 -4.79
CA HIS A 106 -6.59 14.98 -5.61
C HIS A 106 -6.70 14.71 -7.11
N ALA A 107 -6.31 13.53 -7.59
CA ALA A 107 -6.38 13.16 -9.01
C ALA A 107 -7.83 12.94 -9.46
N TRP A 108 -8.69 12.43 -8.57
CA TRP A 108 -10.10 12.19 -8.83
C TRP A 108 -10.99 13.40 -8.51
N GLY A 109 -10.42 14.52 -8.07
CA GLY A 109 -11.16 15.76 -7.78
C GLY A 109 -12.04 15.71 -6.54
N VAL A 110 -11.82 14.75 -5.63
CA VAL A 110 -12.53 14.65 -4.34
C VAL A 110 -12.05 15.74 -3.37
N VAL A 111 -10.76 16.07 -3.43
CA VAL A 111 -10.12 17.11 -2.62
C VAL A 111 -9.39 18.10 -3.53
N GLY A 112 -9.44 19.40 -3.20
CA GLY A 112 -8.78 20.46 -3.96
C GLY A 112 -7.25 20.46 -3.81
N ARG A 113 -6.52 20.86 -4.88
CA ARG A 113 -5.04 20.80 -4.94
C ARG A 113 -4.32 22.02 -4.33
N GLY A 114 -5.03 22.91 -3.63
CA GLY A 114 -4.52 24.18 -3.12
C GLY A 114 -4.55 24.32 -1.60
N GLY A 115 -4.71 23.21 -0.87
CA GLY A 115 -4.74 23.21 0.59
C GLY A 115 -3.42 23.66 1.21
N SER A 116 -3.51 24.29 2.37
CA SER A 116 -2.41 24.57 3.28
C SER A 116 -1.65 23.29 3.67
N ARG A 117 -0.39 23.45 4.11
CA ARG A 117 0.42 22.33 4.64
C ARG A 117 -0.28 21.60 5.78
N THR A 118 -1.02 22.32 6.61
CA THR A 118 -1.79 21.75 7.73
C THR A 118 -2.95 20.88 7.24
N GLU A 119 -3.67 21.31 6.20
CA GLU A 119 -4.74 20.50 5.60
C GLU A 119 -4.19 19.21 5.00
N VAL A 120 -3.10 19.28 4.24
CA VAL A 120 -2.44 18.09 3.70
C VAL A 120 -1.97 17.16 4.83
N ALA A 121 -1.41 17.71 5.91
CA ALA A 121 -0.99 16.93 7.07
C ALA A 121 -2.17 16.19 7.73
N LEU A 122 -3.28 16.89 7.98
CA LEU A 122 -4.48 16.29 8.55
C LEU A 122 -5.08 15.22 7.64
N LEU A 123 -5.08 15.44 6.31
CA LEU A 123 -5.55 14.46 5.35
C LEU A 123 -4.67 13.20 5.33
N VAL A 124 -3.34 13.35 5.31
CA VAL A 124 -2.43 12.19 5.29
C VAL A 124 -2.52 11.41 6.61
N VAL A 125 -2.46 12.08 7.76
CA VAL A 125 -2.53 11.41 9.07
C VAL A 125 -3.90 10.78 9.29
N GLY A 126 -4.99 11.50 8.99
CA GLY A 126 -6.36 11.02 9.16
C GLY A 126 -6.66 9.84 8.23
N LEU A 127 -6.29 9.94 6.95
CA LEU A 127 -6.47 8.84 6.00
C LEU A 127 -5.60 7.63 6.40
N GLY A 128 -4.37 7.85 6.84
CA GLY A 128 -3.50 6.79 7.34
C GLY A 128 -4.09 6.07 8.55
N ALA A 129 -4.66 6.79 9.51
CA ALA A 129 -5.33 6.19 10.67
C ALA A 129 -6.53 5.32 10.26
N VAL A 130 -7.39 5.82 9.34
CA VAL A 130 -8.53 5.05 8.83
C VAL A 130 -8.06 3.81 8.06
N LEU A 131 -7.03 3.95 7.22
CA LEU A 131 -6.50 2.83 6.45
C LEU A 131 -5.82 1.78 7.34
N ALA A 132 -5.16 2.19 8.42
CA ALA A 132 -4.63 1.25 9.41
C ALA A 132 -5.77 0.43 10.05
N VAL A 133 -6.87 1.07 10.46
CA VAL A 133 -8.04 0.36 10.98
C VAL A 133 -8.63 -0.60 9.94
N LEU A 134 -8.74 -0.17 8.68
CA LEU A 134 -9.26 -1.04 7.62
C LEU A 134 -8.32 -2.22 7.31
N TRP A 135 -7.00 -2.04 7.46
CA TRP A 135 -6.02 -3.11 7.34
C TRP A 135 -6.25 -4.16 8.43
N GLU A 136 -6.29 -3.77 9.69
CA GLU A 136 -6.52 -4.68 10.83
C GLU A 136 -7.85 -5.41 10.73
N LEU A 137 -8.91 -4.72 10.28
CA LEU A 137 -10.19 -5.36 10.02
C LEU A 137 -10.10 -6.37 8.88
N GLY A 138 -9.27 -6.11 7.87
CA GLY A 138 -8.97 -7.02 6.78
C GLY A 138 -8.20 -8.26 7.24
N GLU A 139 -7.23 -8.11 8.14
CA GLU A 139 -6.49 -9.23 8.71
C GLU A 139 -7.34 -10.06 9.66
N TRP A 140 -8.12 -9.42 10.52
CA TRP A 140 -9.12 -10.09 11.34
C TRP A 140 -10.11 -10.89 10.48
N ALA A 141 -10.63 -10.28 9.42
CA ALA A 141 -11.51 -10.94 8.45
C ALA A 141 -10.82 -12.14 7.77
N GLY A 142 -9.59 -11.92 7.32
CA GLY A 142 -8.71 -12.92 6.74
C GLY A 142 -8.56 -14.14 7.66
N ASN A 143 -8.19 -13.89 8.92
CA ASN A 143 -8.03 -14.91 9.94
C ASN A 143 -9.34 -15.64 10.25
N ALA A 144 -10.43 -14.89 10.41
CA ALA A 144 -11.73 -15.42 10.80
C ALA A 144 -12.32 -16.37 9.76
N TRP A 145 -12.16 -16.05 8.47
CA TRP A 145 -12.89 -16.71 7.39
C TRP A 145 -12.04 -17.46 6.37
N PHE A 146 -10.74 -17.18 6.25
CA PHE A 146 -9.92 -17.70 5.14
C PHE A 146 -8.68 -18.49 5.58
N ASP A 147 -7.82 -17.91 6.41
CA ASP A 147 -6.57 -18.55 6.85
C ASP A 147 -6.18 -18.17 8.27
N ARG A 148 -6.18 -19.15 9.18
CA ARG A 148 -5.84 -18.97 10.61
C ARG A 148 -4.39 -18.60 10.87
N ARG A 149 -3.53 -18.65 9.85
CA ARG A 149 -2.13 -18.22 9.93
C ARG A 149 -1.95 -16.71 9.81
N ILE A 150 -2.95 -15.99 9.31
CA ILE A 150 -2.92 -14.52 9.26
C ILE A 150 -2.81 -14.01 10.70
N GLN A 151 -1.79 -13.20 10.96
CA GLN A 151 -1.48 -12.72 12.30
C GLN A 151 -2.56 -11.75 12.75
N VAL A 152 -3.05 -12.01 13.96
CA VAL A 152 -4.02 -11.19 14.67
C VAL A 152 -3.77 -11.34 16.16
N GLY A 153 -4.06 -10.31 16.94
CA GLY A 153 -3.90 -10.34 18.39
C GLY A 153 -4.06 -8.95 19.00
N TYR A 154 -4.22 -8.86 20.31
CA TYR A 154 -4.35 -7.55 20.95
C TYR A 154 -3.07 -6.71 20.80
N ASP A 155 -1.92 -7.28 21.15
CA ASP A 155 -0.63 -6.56 21.07
C ASP A 155 -0.21 -6.30 19.62
N ASP A 156 -0.52 -7.24 18.73
CA ASP A 156 -0.31 -7.18 17.29
C ASP A 156 -1.08 -6.00 16.69
N THR A 157 -2.42 -6.07 16.73
CA THR A 157 -3.31 -5.02 16.22
C THR A 157 -3.05 -3.66 16.85
N MET A 158 -2.86 -3.58 18.18
CA MET A 158 -2.58 -2.30 18.82
C MET A 158 -1.20 -1.74 18.42
N GLY A 159 -0.20 -2.61 18.27
CA GLY A 159 1.14 -2.26 17.80
C GLY A 159 1.11 -1.73 16.38
N ASP A 160 0.38 -2.40 15.50
CA ASP A 160 0.27 -2.10 14.08
C ASP A 160 -0.56 -0.84 13.81
N LEU A 161 -1.64 -0.61 14.56
CA LEU A 161 -2.36 0.66 14.53
C LEU A 161 -1.47 1.83 14.98
N ALA A 162 -0.72 1.65 16.07
CA ALA A 162 0.19 2.67 16.57
C ALA A 162 1.32 2.96 15.57
N ALA A 163 1.88 1.91 14.97
CA ALA A 163 2.93 1.99 13.97
C ALA A 163 2.45 2.66 12.68
N GLY A 164 1.28 2.25 12.16
CA GLY A 164 0.66 2.84 10.98
C GLY A 164 0.34 4.33 11.16
N LEU A 165 -0.18 4.71 12.33
CA LEU A 165 -0.39 6.12 12.68
C LEU A 165 0.95 6.89 12.74
N ALA A 166 1.95 6.35 13.42
CA ALA A 166 3.27 6.97 13.53
C ALA A 166 3.94 7.15 12.16
N GLY A 167 3.88 6.13 11.30
CA GLY A 167 4.38 6.18 9.93
C GLY A 167 3.70 7.26 9.09
N SER A 168 2.39 7.44 9.27
CA SER A 168 1.62 8.50 8.61
C SER A 168 2.02 9.90 9.08
N VAL A 169 2.34 10.07 10.37
CA VAL A 169 2.88 11.33 10.91
C VAL A 169 4.29 11.61 10.36
N VAL A 170 5.16 10.60 10.34
CA VAL A 170 6.54 10.75 9.84
C VAL A 170 6.56 11.13 8.36
N VAL A 171 5.80 10.41 7.52
CA VAL A 171 5.78 10.68 6.07
C VAL A 171 5.17 12.04 5.76
N THR A 172 4.22 12.51 6.57
CA THR A 172 3.67 13.86 6.46
C THR A 172 4.77 14.91 6.53
N GLY A 173 5.70 14.79 7.49
CA GLY A 173 6.85 15.67 7.62
C GLY A 173 7.75 15.69 6.38
N VAL A 174 7.83 14.59 5.62
CA VAL A 174 8.55 14.52 4.35
C VAL A 174 7.80 15.21 3.22
N VAL A 175 6.48 14.98 3.12
CA VAL A 175 5.67 15.48 2.00
C VAL A 175 5.44 16.99 2.11
N VAL A 176 5.12 17.52 3.29
CA VAL A 176 4.82 18.96 3.47
C VAL A 176 6.06 19.86 3.35
N ARG A 177 7.26 19.28 3.40
CA ARG A 177 8.54 19.98 3.22
C ARG A 177 8.98 20.09 1.76
N ARG A 178 8.37 19.32 0.84
CA ARG A 178 8.69 19.43 -0.58
C ARG A 178 8.03 20.69 -1.15
N PRO A 179 8.79 21.61 -1.75
CA PRO A 179 8.27 22.85 -2.33
C PRO A 179 7.34 22.58 -3.52
#